data_AF-A0A0B1RUC6-F1
#
_entry.id   AF-A0A0B1RUC6-F1
#
_cell.length_a   1.000
_cell.length_b   1.000
_cell.length_c   1.000
_cell.angle_alpha   90.00
_cell.angle_beta   90.00
_cell.angle_gamma   90.00
#
_symmetry.space_group_name_H-M   'P 1'
#
loop_
_entity.id
_entity.type
_entity.pdbx_description
1 polymer ?
#
loop_
_entity_poly.entity_id
_entity_poly.type
_entity_poly.pdbx_seq_one_letter_code
_entity_poly.pdbx_strand_id
1 'polypeptide(L)'
;MAVAPTGHLYTHDIEESRTKKVEQEFKEHGLSDVTTAVVQNVCTDGFFVTNACDGVFLDVPAPWEAIPHAADAISRSRGGRLVSFSPCIEQVQRACEIMRQVGFVQVETVEIVPKMYKVSMQL
;
A
#
# COMPACT_ATOMS: atom_id res chain seq x y z
N MET A 1 7.71 12.08 3.96
CA MET A 1 6.27 12.23 3.71
C MET A 1 5.53 11.78 4.94
N ALA A 2 4.44 12.46 5.29
CA ALA A 2 3.56 12.06 6.38
C ALA A 2 2.12 12.20 5.93
N VAL A 3 1.25 11.32 6.43
CA VAL A 3 -0.20 11.41 6.17
C VAL A 3 -0.80 12.62 6.90
N ALA A 4 -0.40 12.89 8.14
CA ALA A 4 -0.88 14.06 8.89
C ALA A 4 0.24 15.10 9.08
N PRO A 5 -0.08 16.41 9.19
CA PRO A 5 -1.44 16.97 9.14
C PRO A 5 -1.92 17.37 7.74
N THR A 6 -1.06 17.34 6.72
CA THR A 6 -1.37 17.88 5.38
C THR A 6 -1.44 16.85 4.26
N GLY A 7 -1.12 15.59 4.55
CA GLY A 7 -1.26 14.50 3.60
C GLY A 7 -2.65 13.87 3.68
N HIS A 8 -2.84 12.79 2.92
CA HIS A 8 -4.08 12.02 2.93
C HIS A 8 -3.78 10.55 2.66
N LEU A 9 -4.53 9.65 3.30
CA LEU A 9 -4.50 8.22 3.05
C LEU A 9 -5.79 7.79 2.36
N TYR A 10 -5.66 7.25 1.15
CA TYR A 10 -6.73 6.51 0.50
C TYR A 10 -6.45 5.01 0.69
N THR A 11 -7.37 4.30 1.34
CA THR A 11 -7.27 2.85 1.56
C THR A 11 -8.43 2.14 0.88
N HIS A 12 -8.16 0.97 0.31
CA HIS A 12 -9.11 0.22 -0.51
C HIS A 12 -9.28 -1.20 0.02
N ASP A 13 -10.51 -1.71 0.01
CA ASP A 13 -10.83 -3.12 0.26
C ASP A 13 -11.99 -3.51 -0.67
N ILE A 14 -12.10 -4.79 -1.03
CA ILE A 14 -13.22 -5.30 -1.83
C ILE A 14 -14.45 -5.60 -0.96
N GLU A 15 -14.26 -5.79 0.34
CA GLU A 15 -15.30 -6.14 1.29
C GLU A 15 -15.87 -4.89 1.96
N GLU A 16 -17.15 -4.60 1.69
CA GLU A 16 -17.86 -3.45 2.24
C GLU A 16 -17.88 -3.46 3.79
N SER A 17 -18.01 -4.64 4.40
CA SER A 17 -18.04 -4.80 5.85
C SER A 17 -16.74 -4.31 6.51
N ARG A 18 -15.58 -4.63 5.92
CA ARG A 18 -14.25 -4.23 6.40
C ARG A 18 -14.04 -2.74 6.21
N THR A 19 -14.43 -2.23 5.05
CA THR A 19 -14.30 -0.80 4.72
C THR A 19 -15.09 0.06 5.70
N LYS A 20 -16.36 -0.29 5.98
CA LYS A 20 -17.19 0.42 6.97
C LYS A 20 -16.59 0.38 8.37
N LYS A 21 -16.02 -0.76 8.76
CA LYS A 21 -15.37 -0.90 10.07
C LYS A 21 -14.14 0.01 10.17
N VAL A 22 -13.28 0.02 9.16
CA VAL A 22 -12.09 0.88 9.10
C VAL A 22 -12.47 2.36 9.11
N GLU A 23 -13.51 2.76 8.37
CA GLU A 23 -14.00 4.13 8.37
C GLU A 23 -14.48 4.57 9.76
N GLN A 24 -15.22 3.69 10.45
CA GLN A 24 -15.65 3.94 11.83
C GLN A 24 -14.46 4.04 12.78
N GLU A 25 -13.46 3.17 12.67
CA GLU A 25 -12.23 3.23 13.47
C GLU A 25 -11.43 4.51 13.21
N PHE A 26 -11.33 4.98 11.96
CA PHE A 26 -10.69 6.27 11.66
C PHE A 26 -11.41 7.42 12.34
N LYS A 27 -12.75 7.40 12.36
CA LYS A 27 -13.56 8.41 13.03
C LYS A 27 -13.36 8.41 14.54
N GLU A 28 -13.39 7.23 15.15
CA GLU A 28 -13.19 7.07 16.61
C GLU A 28 -11.81 7.55 17.07
N HIS A 29 -10.79 7.41 16.21
CA HIS A 29 -9.43 7.88 16.48
C HIS A 29 -9.14 9.32 16.01
N GLY A 30 -10.12 10.04 15.47
CA GLY A 30 -9.94 11.43 15.02
C GLY A 30 -9.07 11.57 13.75
N LEU A 31 -9.05 10.54 12.90
CA LEU A 31 -8.26 10.48 11.66
C LEU A 31 -9.09 10.73 10.39
N SER A 32 -10.39 10.98 10.51
CA SER A 32 -11.29 11.15 9.36
C SER A 32 -10.86 12.25 8.38
N ASP A 33 -10.24 13.32 8.88
CA ASP A 33 -9.85 14.46 8.03
C ASP A 33 -8.68 14.13 7.07
N VAL A 34 -7.91 13.08 7.36
CA VAL A 34 -6.72 12.68 6.59
C VAL A 34 -6.84 11.26 6.02
N THR A 35 -8.03 10.65 6.07
CA THR A 35 -8.26 9.29 5.60
C THR A 35 -9.53 9.15 4.77
N THR A 36 -9.52 8.22 3.82
CA THR A 36 -10.70 7.83 3.04
C THR A 36 -10.63 6.34 2.76
N ALA A 37 -11.65 5.60 3.21
CA ALA A 37 -11.81 4.19 2.94
C ALA A 37 -12.75 3.98 1.74
N VAL A 38 -12.37 3.10 0.81
CA VAL A 38 -13.06 2.91 -0.47
C VAL A 38 -13.32 1.43 -0.73
N VAL A 39 -14.58 1.07 -1.02
CA VAL A 39 -14.94 -0.27 -1.46
C VAL A 39 -14.67 -0.41 -2.96
N GLN A 40 -13.55 -1.02 -3.33
CA GLN A 40 -13.13 -1.13 -4.74
C GLN A 40 -12.07 -2.20 -4.94
N ASN A 41 -12.10 -2.90 -6.08
CA ASN A 41 -11.06 -3.86 -6.43
C ASN A 41 -9.93 -3.16 -7.20
N VAL A 42 -8.82 -2.91 -6.51
CA VAL A 42 -7.66 -2.21 -7.10
C VAL A 42 -6.97 -2.98 -8.23
N CYS A 43 -7.17 -4.30 -8.32
CA CYS A 43 -6.62 -5.13 -9.38
C CYS A 43 -7.40 -5.04 -10.70
N THR A 44 -8.67 -4.60 -10.66
CA THR A 44 -9.52 -4.51 -11.86
C THR A 44 -9.98 -3.10 -12.16
N ASP A 45 -10.31 -2.33 -11.13
CA ASP A 45 -10.94 -1.01 -11.22
C ASP A 45 -9.92 0.11 -10.94
N GLY A 46 -8.72 -0.25 -10.47
CA GLY A 46 -7.67 0.67 -10.07
C GLY A 46 -7.93 1.38 -8.75
N PHE A 47 -7.25 2.52 -8.54
CA PHE A 47 -7.38 3.31 -7.31
C PHE A 47 -8.38 4.45 -7.48
N PHE A 48 -8.97 4.88 -6.36
CA PHE A 48 -9.92 5.99 -6.29
C PHE A 48 -9.36 7.32 -6.82
N VAL A 49 -8.03 7.49 -6.76
CA VAL A 49 -7.33 8.69 -7.22
C VAL A 49 -6.40 8.38 -8.39
N THR A 50 -6.20 9.38 -9.25
CA THR A 50 -5.29 9.33 -10.39
C THR A 50 -4.34 10.53 -10.31
N ASN A 51 -3.05 10.29 -10.57
CA ASN A 51 -2.01 11.32 -10.65
C ASN A 51 -1.91 12.22 -9.39
N ALA A 52 -2.16 11.65 -8.21
CA ALA A 52 -2.34 12.41 -6.98
C ALA A 52 -1.41 11.95 -5.83
N CYS A 53 -1.10 10.66 -5.76
CA CYS A 53 -0.34 10.08 -4.66
C CYS A 53 1.17 10.24 -4.86
N ASP A 54 1.93 10.41 -3.78
CA ASP A 54 3.39 10.29 -3.86
C ASP A 54 3.90 8.91 -3.37
N GLY A 55 3.00 8.01 -2.99
CA GLY A 55 3.31 6.60 -2.85
C GLY A 55 2.09 5.68 -2.79
N VAL A 56 2.33 4.39 -3.06
CA VAL A 56 1.34 3.31 -3.00
C VAL A 56 1.94 2.12 -2.25
N PHE A 57 1.13 1.49 -1.40
CA PHE A 57 1.46 0.25 -0.70
C PHE A 57 0.45 -0.83 -1.09
N LEU A 58 0.93 -1.98 -1.55
CA LEU A 58 0.11 -3.12 -1.96
C LEU A 58 0.29 -4.27 -0.98
N ASP A 59 -0.78 -4.67 -0.33
CA ASP A 59 -0.90 -5.92 0.42
C ASP A 59 -2.13 -6.67 -0.11
N VAL A 60 -1.95 -7.28 -1.29
CA VAL A 60 -3.00 -8.00 -2.01
C VAL A 60 -2.43 -9.31 -2.58
N PRO A 61 -3.27 -10.33 -2.86
CA PRO A 61 -2.79 -11.63 -3.33
C PRO A 61 -2.06 -11.59 -4.70
N ALA A 62 -2.49 -10.70 -5.60
CA ALA A 62 -1.99 -10.57 -6.96
C ALA A 62 -1.52 -9.12 -7.23
N PRO A 63 -0.44 -8.65 -6.58
CA PRO A 63 -0.02 -7.24 -6.68
C PRO A 63 0.34 -6.82 -8.10
N TRP A 64 0.80 -7.75 -8.94
CA TRP A 64 1.10 -7.50 -10.36
C TRP A 64 -0.11 -7.02 -11.17
N GLU A 65 -1.34 -7.31 -10.76
CA GLU A 65 -2.55 -6.77 -11.40
C GLU A 65 -2.83 -5.33 -10.98
N ALA A 66 -2.49 -4.95 -9.74
CA ALA A 66 -2.67 -3.59 -9.24
C ALA A 66 -1.52 -2.64 -9.62
N ILE A 67 -0.34 -3.15 -9.96
CA ILE A 67 0.86 -2.34 -10.28
C ILE A 67 0.62 -1.31 -11.41
N PRO A 68 -0.01 -1.64 -12.56
CA PRO A 68 -0.31 -0.65 -13.59
C PRO A 68 -1.22 0.47 -13.07
N HIS A 69 -2.24 0.13 -12.28
CA HIS A 69 -3.13 1.11 -11.66
C HIS A 69 -2.43 1.97 -10.61
N ALA A 70 -1.46 1.40 -9.88
CA ALA A 70 -0.63 2.15 -8.95
C ALA A 70 0.22 3.20 -9.67
N ALA A 71 0.76 2.88 -10.84
CA ALA A 71 1.48 3.85 -11.68
C ALA A 71 0.59 5.02 -12.11
N ASP A 72 -0.70 4.76 -12.40
CA ASP A 72 -1.67 5.81 -12.72
C ASP A 72 -2.07 6.64 -11.51
N ALA A 73 -2.13 6.06 -10.32
CA ALA A 73 -2.43 6.77 -9.08
C ALA A 73 -1.31 7.74 -8.65
N ILE A 74 -0.05 7.39 -8.94
CA ILE A 74 1.13 8.17 -8.57
C ILE A 74 1.23 9.47 -9.39
N SER A 75 1.63 10.56 -8.72
CA SER A 75 1.87 11.85 -9.35
C SER A 75 2.97 11.76 -10.40
N ARG A 76 2.65 12.14 -11.64
CA ARG A 76 3.58 12.24 -12.77
C ARG A 76 4.51 13.44 -12.66
N SER A 77 4.11 14.50 -11.96
CA SER A 77 4.93 15.71 -11.79
C SER A 77 5.91 15.58 -10.63
N ARG A 78 5.54 14.91 -9.54
CA ARG A 78 6.39 14.72 -8.36
C ARG A 78 7.10 13.36 -8.34
N GLY A 79 6.60 12.38 -9.09
CA GLY A 79 6.97 10.99 -8.95
C GLY A 79 6.40 10.38 -7.67
N GLY A 80 6.80 9.14 -7.37
CA GLY A 80 6.40 8.47 -6.14
C GLY A 80 7.09 7.13 -5.93
N ARG A 81 6.72 6.47 -4.84
CA ARG A 81 7.24 5.15 -4.47
C ARG A 81 6.13 4.10 -4.48
N LEU A 82 6.48 2.90 -4.90
CA LEU A 82 5.60 1.74 -4.79
C LEU A 82 6.26 0.69 -3.90
N VAL A 83 5.49 0.16 -2.95
CA VAL A 83 5.89 -0.97 -2.12
C VAL A 83 4.85 -2.07 -2.31
N SER A 84 5.32 -3.30 -2.49
CA SER A 84 4.47 -4.50 -2.51
C SER A 84 4.93 -5.44 -1.41
N PHE A 85 3.99 -5.89 -0.59
CA PHE A 85 4.19 -6.93 0.40
C PHE A 85 3.72 -8.26 -0.17
N SER A 86 4.54 -9.30 -0.12
CA SER A 86 4.20 -10.62 -0.65
C SER A 86 4.89 -11.73 0.14
N PRO A 87 4.16 -12.75 0.60
CA PRO A 87 4.74 -13.84 1.38
C PRO A 87 5.55 -14.83 0.55
N CYS A 88 5.23 -15.00 -0.74
CA CYS A 88 5.88 -15.99 -1.60
C CYS A 88 6.84 -15.32 -2.61
N ILE A 89 8.00 -15.94 -2.84
CA ILE A 89 9.03 -15.40 -3.74
C ILE A 89 8.54 -15.32 -5.20
N GLU A 90 7.63 -16.21 -5.61
CA GLU A 90 7.02 -16.21 -6.94
C GLU A 90 6.13 -14.97 -7.16
N GLN A 91 5.45 -14.53 -6.10
CA GLN A 91 4.67 -13.30 -6.14
C GLN A 91 5.58 -12.08 -6.28
N VAL A 92 6.70 -12.06 -5.53
CA VAL A 92 7.72 -11.01 -5.63
C VAL A 92 8.32 -10.94 -7.03
N GLN A 93 8.68 -12.09 -7.62
CA GLN A 93 9.22 -12.18 -8.97
C GLN A 93 8.28 -11.53 -10.00
N ARG A 94 6.99 -11.91 -9.97
CA ARG A 94 5.99 -11.38 -10.91
C ARG A 94 5.71 -9.90 -10.67
N ALA A 95 5.65 -9.46 -9.42
CA ALA A 95 5.50 -8.03 -9.10
C ALA A 95 6.69 -7.21 -9.64
N CYS A 96 7.92 -7.67 -9.40
CA CYS A 96 9.13 -6.99 -9.89
C CYS A 96 9.20 -6.92 -11.41
N GLU A 97 8.75 -7.97 -12.12
CA GLU A 97 8.65 -7.97 -13.57
C GLU A 97 7.70 -6.87 -14.05
N ILE A 98 6.46 -6.85 -13.55
CA ILE A 98 5.47 -5.84 -13.97
C ILE A 98 5.90 -4.43 -13.56
N MET A 99 6.50 -4.24 -12.38
CA MET A 99 7.05 -2.94 -11.97
C MET A 99 8.02 -2.38 -13.02
N ARG A 100 8.95 -3.20 -13.52
CA ARG A 100 9.89 -2.77 -14.57
C ARG A 100 9.19 -2.50 -15.90
N GLN A 101 8.21 -3.33 -16.27
CA GLN A 101 7.45 -3.16 -17.53
C GLN A 101 6.66 -1.85 -17.55
N VAL A 102 6.08 -1.43 -16.42
CA VAL A 102 5.31 -0.16 -16.32
C VAL A 102 6.20 1.06 -16.07
N GLY A 103 7.52 0.89 -16.00
CA GLY A 103 8.49 1.98 -15.93
C GLY A 103 8.98 2.35 -14.53
N PHE A 104 8.70 1.55 -13.49
CA PHE A 104 9.36 1.75 -12.20
C PHE A 104 10.86 1.44 -12.30
N VAL A 105 11.65 2.27 -11.63
CA VAL A 105 13.11 2.14 -11.50
C VAL A 105 13.47 1.86 -10.04
N GLN A 106 14.71 1.45 -9.76
CA GLN A 106 15.16 1.08 -8.41
C GLN A 106 14.27 -0.01 -7.76
N VAL A 107 13.94 -1.04 -8.54
CA VAL A 107 13.16 -2.19 -8.06
C VAL A 107 14.05 -3.08 -7.21
N GLU A 108 13.87 -3.02 -5.90
CA GLU A 108 14.64 -3.74 -4.88
C GLU A 108 13.69 -4.55 -3.99
N THR A 109 14.18 -5.69 -3.49
CA THR A 109 13.45 -6.54 -2.55
C THR A 109 14.24 -6.64 -1.25
N VAL A 110 13.56 -6.45 -0.13
CA VAL A 110 14.12 -6.55 1.22
C VAL A 110 13.23 -7.41 2.09
N GLU A 111 13.82 -8.09 3.07
CA GLU A 111 13.13 -8.81 4.14
C GLU A 111 13.56 -8.22 5.49
N ILE A 112 12.61 -8.03 6.41
CA ILE A 112 12.88 -7.53 7.76
C ILE A 112 12.54 -8.65 8.75
N VAL A 113 13.55 -9.19 9.43
CA VAL A 113 13.41 -10.29 10.41
C VAL A 113 13.69 -9.76 11.82
N PRO A 114 12.66 -9.36 12.60
CA PRO A 114 12.85 -8.88 13.97
C PRO A 114 13.19 -10.02 14.93
N LYS A 115 14.13 -9.80 15.85
CA LYS A 115 14.49 -10.75 16.91
C LYS A 115 14.27 -10.14 18.29
N MET A 116 13.39 -10.75 19.08
CA MET A 116 13.09 -10.34 20.45
C MET A 116 13.92 -11.15 21.44
N TYR A 117 14.52 -10.46 22.42
CA TYR A 117 15.31 -11.08 23.48
C TYR A 117 14.59 -10.97 24.82
N LYS A 118 14.42 -12.10 25.52
CA LYS A 118 14.00 -12.10 26.91
C LYS A 118 15.24 -12.01 27.81
N VAL A 119 15.30 -10.98 28.65
CA VAL A 119 16.36 -10.85 29.65
C VAL A 119 15.89 -11.50 30.95
N SER A 120 16.68 -12.43 31.48
CA SER A 120 16.47 -13.03 32.81
C SER A 120 17.79 -13.11 33.57
N MET A 121 17.77 -12.79 34.86
CA MET A 121 18.93 -13.01 35.74
C MET A 121 19.11 -14.51 35.98
N GLN A 122 20.32 -15.02 35.76
CA GLN A 122 20.73 -16.35 36.21
C GLN A 122 21.06 -16.22 37.71
N LEU A 123 20.25 -16.87 38.55
CA LEU A 123 20.57 -17.11 39.96
C LEU A 123 21.48 -18.35 40.07
#